data_AF-A0A4Y2CC74-F1
#
_entry.id   AF-A0A4Y2CC74-F1
#
_cell.length_a   1.000
_cell.length_b   1.000
_cell.length_c   1.000
_cell.angle_alpha   90.00
_cell.angle_beta   90.00
_cell.angle_gamma   90.00
#
_symmetry.space_group_name_H-M   'P 1'
#
loop_
_entity.id
_entity.type
_entity.pdbx_description
1 polymer ?
#
loop_
_entity_poly.entity_id
_entity_poly.type
_entity_poly.pdbx_seq_one_letter_code
_entity_poly.pdbx_strand_id
1 'polypeptide(L)'
;MRKAFLIADGRPDEDPSQLNLDEVQRLIESYPVVLSRHFSRCVDAFMKLIKRNDNVLGGKVIHFWTRIEFQNRGSPHVHLVVWIDKAPSFETAEGLAYIDQVISCRLPSEEEDSDLRALVKRNQIHRHTHTCHKNNSETCRFAFPRERCEKTRIAPPSSDEFIRNGGRFCTLKRTTNEKWVNNYNQ
;
A
#
# COMPACT_ATOMS: atom_id res chain seq x y z
N MET A 1 1.22 3.86 17.15
CA MET A 1 2.58 4.43 17.29
C MET A 1 2.61 5.63 18.22
N ARG A 2 1.91 6.74 17.90
CA ARG A 2 1.90 7.98 18.70
C ARG A 2 1.68 7.81 20.21
N LYS A 3 0.69 7.02 20.63
CA LYS A 3 0.47 6.70 22.06
C LYS A 3 1.68 6.05 22.74
N ALA A 4 2.41 5.18 22.03
CA ALA A 4 3.59 4.53 22.59
C ALA A 4 4.73 5.54 22.82
N PHE A 5 4.85 6.55 21.96
CA PHE A 5 5.80 7.64 22.19
C PHE A 5 5.40 8.51 23.37
N LEU A 6 4.13 8.90 23.47
CA LEU A 6 3.64 9.67 24.62
C LEU A 6 3.89 8.97 25.96
N ILE A 7 3.69 7.65 26.03
CA ILE A 7 4.04 6.85 27.22
C ILE A 7 5.54 6.90 27.51
N ALA A 8 6.38 6.74 26.47
CA ALA A 8 7.83 6.78 26.62
C ALA A 8 8.36 8.16 27.03
N ASP A 9 7.65 9.21 26.61
CA ASP A 9 7.95 10.62 26.87
C ASP A 9 7.36 11.14 28.19
N GLY A 10 6.76 10.26 29.01
CA GLY A 10 6.19 10.62 30.32
C GLY A 10 4.86 11.39 30.25
N ARG A 11 4.17 11.37 29.10
CA ARG A 11 2.90 12.07 28.85
C ARG A 11 1.75 11.10 28.47
N PRO A 12 1.48 10.04 29.26
CA PRO A 12 0.59 8.94 28.84
C PRO A 12 -0.88 9.35 28.63
N ASP A 13 -1.32 10.44 29.27
CA ASP A 13 -2.70 10.91 29.27
C ASP A 13 -3.00 11.91 28.15
N GLU A 14 -1.99 12.38 27.42
CA GLU A 14 -2.19 13.26 26.28
C GLU A 14 -2.84 12.52 25.11
N ASP A 15 -3.71 13.22 24.38
CA ASP A 15 -4.37 12.68 23.20
C ASP A 15 -3.37 12.57 22.02
N PRO A 16 -3.07 11.35 21.53
CA PRO A 16 -2.15 11.15 20.41
C PRO A 16 -2.58 11.84 19.11
N SER A 17 -3.87 12.19 18.97
CA SER A 17 -4.39 12.88 17.79
C SER A 17 -3.92 14.34 17.69
N GLN A 18 -3.58 14.96 18.82
CA GLN A 18 -3.15 16.37 18.90
C GLN A 18 -1.69 16.58 18.48
N LEU A 19 -0.90 15.51 18.39
CA LEU A 19 0.50 15.60 17.96
C LEU A 19 0.61 16.06 16.51
N ASN A 20 1.30 17.18 16.31
CA ASN A 20 1.67 17.66 14.98
C ASN A 20 2.85 16.86 14.39
N LEU A 21 3.15 17.07 13.11
CA LEU A 21 4.18 16.30 12.41
C LEU A 21 5.59 16.52 12.97
N ASP A 22 5.93 17.75 13.36
CA ASP A 22 7.26 18.07 13.89
C ASP A 22 7.50 17.40 15.23
N GLU A 23 6.47 17.36 16.08
CA GLU A 23 6.54 16.67 17.35
C GLU A 23 6.63 15.15 17.17
N VAL A 24 5.85 14.57 16.25
CA VAL A 24 5.98 13.14 15.91
C VAL A 24 7.39 12.83 15.40
N GLN A 25 7.97 13.70 14.58
CA GLN A 25 9.33 13.54 14.08
C GLN A 25 10.36 13.57 15.21
N ARG A 26 10.27 14.55 16.12
CA ARG A 26 11.14 14.61 17.31
C ARG A 26 11.02 13.34 18.17
N LEU A 27 9.80 12.84 18.40
CA LEU A 27 9.58 11.63 19.19
C LEU A 27 10.17 10.38 18.50
N ILE A 28 10.09 10.30 17.18
CA ILE A 28 10.74 9.23 16.39
C ILE A 28 12.25 9.23 16.60
N GLU A 29 12.87 10.41 16.56
CA GLU A 29 14.32 10.59 16.73
C GLU A 29 14.77 10.33 18.17
N SER A 30 13.99 10.76 19.16
CA SER A 30 14.28 10.58 20.58
C SER A 30 14.07 9.15 21.07
N TYR A 31 13.11 8.40 20.50
CA TYR A 31 12.70 7.08 20.97
C TYR A 31 12.81 5.98 19.90
N PRO A 32 13.99 5.75 19.30
CA PRO A 32 14.16 4.80 18.19
C PRO A 32 13.89 3.35 18.58
N VAL A 33 14.15 2.97 19.83
CA VAL A 33 13.84 1.62 20.35
C VAL A 33 12.33 1.39 20.44
N VAL A 34 11.57 2.41 20.85
CA VAL A 34 10.10 2.33 20.94
C VAL A 34 9.50 2.22 19.54
N LEU A 35 10.01 3.02 18.59
CA LEU A 35 9.63 2.93 17.18
C LEU A 35 9.87 1.53 16.63
N SER A 36 11.10 1.02 16.76
CA SER A 36 11.49 -0.30 16.25
C SER A 36 10.62 -1.40 16.84
N ARG A 37 10.42 -1.41 18.17
CA ARG A 37 9.58 -2.41 18.84
C ARG A 37 8.12 -2.34 18.40
N HIS A 38 7.58 -1.13 18.24
CA HIS A 38 6.21 -0.95 17.75
C HIS A 38 6.07 -1.46 16.31
N PHE A 39 7.02 -1.11 15.44
CA PHE A 39 7.07 -1.60 14.07
C PHE A 39 7.11 -3.12 13.99
N SER A 40 8.02 -3.79 14.73
CA SER A 40 8.09 -5.25 14.78
C SER A 40 6.77 -5.88 15.21
N ARG A 41 6.09 -5.32 16.21
CA ARG A 41 4.78 -5.80 16.64
C ARG A 41 3.71 -5.67 15.55
N CYS A 42 3.71 -4.56 14.80
CA CYS A 42 2.80 -4.38 13.68
C CYS A 42 3.07 -5.40 12.56
N VAL A 43 4.34 -5.62 12.22
CA VAL A 43 4.74 -6.62 11.21
C VAL A 43 4.34 -8.03 11.67
N ASP A 44 4.63 -8.40 12.93
CA ASP A 44 4.27 -9.71 13.48
C ASP A 44 2.75 -9.94 13.48
N ALA A 45 1.97 -8.92 13.86
CA ALA A 45 0.51 -8.99 13.83
C ALA A 45 -0.01 -9.17 12.40
N PHE A 46 0.54 -8.41 11.45
CA PHE A 46 0.19 -8.53 10.04
C PHE A 46 0.55 -9.91 9.47
N MET A 47 1.76 -10.41 9.76
CA MET A 47 2.19 -11.74 9.32
C MET A 47 1.34 -12.85 9.92
N LYS A 48 0.91 -12.72 11.19
CA LYS A 48 -0.05 -13.66 11.81
C LYS A 48 -1.41 -13.62 11.14
N LEU A 49 -1.90 -12.42 10.77
CA LEU A 49 -3.17 -12.25 10.08
C LEU A 49 -3.15 -12.97 8.71
N ILE A 50 -2.20 -12.65 7.85
CA ILE A 50 -2.16 -13.20 6.48
C ILE A 50 -1.85 -14.70 6.43
N LYS A 51 -1.21 -15.26 7.47
CA LYS A 51 -0.92 -16.71 7.57
C LYS A 51 -2.09 -17.52 8.11
N ARG A 52 -3.03 -16.88 8.81
CA ARG A 52 -4.17 -17.56 9.46
C ARG A 52 -5.48 -17.35 8.73
N ASN A 53 -5.55 -16.33 7.87
CA ASN A 53 -6.74 -15.99 7.13
C ASN A 53 -6.41 -15.97 5.63
N ASP A 54 -6.80 -17.05 4.97
CA ASP A 54 -6.56 -17.26 3.54
C ASP A 54 -7.31 -16.24 2.66
N ASN A 55 -8.32 -15.54 3.19
CA ASN A 55 -9.07 -14.56 2.40
C ASN A 55 -8.34 -13.22 2.22
N VAL A 56 -7.39 -12.88 3.10
CA VAL A 56 -6.78 -11.53 3.13
C VAL A 56 -5.98 -11.22 1.86
N LEU A 57 -5.37 -12.23 1.25
CA LEU A 57 -4.54 -12.10 0.05
C LEU A 57 -5.04 -12.97 -1.11
N GLY A 58 -6.30 -13.42 -1.04
CA GLY A 58 -6.94 -14.27 -2.06
C GLY A 58 -6.61 -15.76 -1.98
N GLY A 59 -5.76 -16.19 -1.05
CA GLY A 59 -5.55 -17.60 -0.78
C GLY A 59 -4.56 -17.87 0.34
N LYS A 60 -4.27 -19.16 0.55
CA LYS A 60 -3.37 -19.62 1.61
C LYS A 60 -1.93 -19.23 1.34
N VAL A 61 -1.31 -18.51 2.27
CA VAL A 61 0.13 -18.19 2.21
C VAL A 61 0.95 -19.46 2.52
N ILE A 62 1.73 -19.96 1.56
CA ILE A 62 2.59 -21.15 1.71
C ILE A 62 4.06 -20.83 1.90
N HIS A 63 4.50 -19.66 1.43
CA HIS A 63 5.86 -19.20 1.61
C HIS A 63 5.89 -17.67 1.70
N PHE A 64 6.95 -17.12 2.29
CA PHE A 64 7.17 -15.68 2.34
C PHE A 64 8.66 -15.37 2.42
N TRP A 65 9.03 -14.18 1.97
CA TRP A 65 10.35 -13.59 2.14
C TRP A 65 10.18 -12.18 2.66
N THR A 66 10.97 -11.82 3.66
CA THR A 66 10.92 -10.49 4.28
C THR A 66 12.30 -9.90 4.45
N ARG A 67 12.41 -8.59 4.24
CA ARG A 67 13.58 -7.80 4.63
C ARG A 67 13.13 -6.50 5.27
N ILE A 68 13.68 -6.20 6.44
CA ILE A 68 13.49 -4.91 7.11
C ILE A 68 14.63 -4.00 6.67
N GLU A 69 14.28 -2.79 6.25
CA GLU A 69 15.23 -1.76 5.85
C GLU A 69 14.92 -0.46 6.57
N PHE A 70 15.96 0.33 6.80
CA PHE A 70 15.87 1.67 7.38
C PHE A 70 16.23 2.67 6.28
N GLN A 71 15.27 3.48 5.85
CA GLN A 71 15.59 4.58 4.95
C GLN A 71 16.32 5.68 5.71
N ASN A 72 17.06 6.52 4.99
CA ASN A 72 17.75 7.70 5.55
C ASN A 72 16.82 8.76 6.17
N ARG A 73 15.51 8.45 6.27
CA ARG A 73 14.44 9.27 6.87
C ARG A 73 13.90 8.67 8.17
N GLY A 74 14.64 7.73 8.79
CA GLY A 74 14.45 7.28 10.17
C GLY A 74 13.35 6.25 10.44
N SER A 75 12.38 6.09 9.55
CA SER A 75 11.34 5.05 9.71
C SER A 75 11.74 3.71 9.08
N PRO A 76 11.55 2.59 9.80
CA PRO A 76 11.72 1.26 9.21
C PRO A 76 10.57 0.94 8.25
N HIS A 77 10.87 0.21 7.19
CA HIS A 77 9.87 -0.42 6.32
C HIS A 77 10.22 -1.88 6.06
N VAL A 78 9.20 -2.66 5.70
CA VAL A 78 9.35 -4.08 5.38
C VAL A 78 9.09 -4.28 3.89
N HIS A 79 10.06 -4.89 3.21
CA HIS A 79 9.84 -5.55 1.93
C HIS A 79 9.30 -6.95 2.22
N LEU A 80 8.12 -7.26 1.71
CA LEU A 80 7.45 -8.56 1.89
C LEU A 80 7.05 -9.11 0.53
N VAL A 81 7.47 -10.34 0.25
CA VAL A 81 6.99 -11.16 -0.86
C VAL A 81 6.31 -12.39 -0.26
N VAL A 82 5.16 -12.77 -0.81
CA VAL A 82 4.36 -13.92 -0.36
C VAL A 82 4.02 -14.79 -1.56
N TRP A 83 3.96 -16.10 -1.32
CA TRP A 83 3.51 -17.09 -2.29
C TRP A 83 2.19 -17.67 -1.81
N ILE A 84 1.20 -17.59 -2.68
CA ILE A 84 -0.15 -18.09 -2.43
C ILE A 84 -0.28 -19.48 -3.06
N ASP A 85 -0.84 -20.43 -2.32
CA ASP A 85 -1.10 -21.78 -2.79
C ASP A 85 -2.05 -21.75 -3.99
N LYS A 86 -1.68 -22.46 -5.06
CA LYS A 86 -2.52 -22.67 -6.25
C LYS A 86 -3.12 -21.38 -6.84
N ALA A 87 -2.40 -20.26 -6.77
CA ALA A 87 -2.83 -19.03 -7.45
C ALA A 87 -2.99 -19.30 -8.96
N PRO A 88 -4.11 -18.89 -9.59
CA PRO A 88 -4.35 -19.12 -11.01
C PRO A 88 -3.36 -18.32 -11.87
N SER A 89 -3.14 -18.77 -13.11
CA SER A 89 -2.38 -17.99 -14.08
C SER A 89 -3.11 -16.68 -14.37
N PHE A 90 -2.42 -15.54 -14.21
CA PHE A 90 -2.98 -14.20 -14.42
C PHE A 90 -3.41 -13.92 -15.87
N GLU A 91 -2.99 -14.75 -16.83
CA GLU A 91 -3.39 -14.65 -18.24
C GLU A 91 -4.75 -15.30 -18.53
N THR A 92 -5.38 -15.95 -17.54
CA THR A 92 -6.68 -16.60 -17.66
C THR A 92 -7.81 -15.72 -17.11
N ALA A 93 -9.06 -16.00 -17.50
CA ALA A 93 -10.23 -15.31 -16.94
C ALA A 93 -10.32 -15.48 -15.41
N GLU A 94 -9.97 -16.66 -14.90
CA GLU A 94 -9.89 -16.97 -13.48
C GLU A 94 -8.81 -16.14 -12.77
N GLY A 95 -7.65 -15.96 -13.41
CA GLY A 95 -6.57 -15.13 -12.90
C GLY A 95 -6.91 -13.64 -12.87
N LEU A 96 -7.60 -13.12 -13.89
CA LEU A 96 -8.08 -11.74 -13.89
C LEU A 96 -9.12 -11.52 -12.78
N ALA A 97 -10.05 -12.46 -12.58
CA ALA A 97 -11.01 -12.42 -11.49
C ALA A 97 -10.33 -12.48 -10.11
N TYR A 98 -9.28 -13.31 -9.98
CA TYR A 98 -8.45 -13.38 -8.78
C TYR A 98 -7.76 -12.05 -8.46
N ILE A 99 -7.21 -11.37 -9.48
CA ILE A 99 -6.63 -10.04 -9.30
C ILE A 99 -7.69 -9.04 -8.85
N ASP A 100 -8.85 -9.00 -9.52
CA ASP A 100 -9.94 -8.07 -9.19
C ASP A 100 -10.53 -8.31 -7.79
N GLN A 101 -10.43 -9.54 -7.27
CA GLN A 101 -10.82 -9.87 -5.90
C GLN A 101 -9.85 -9.31 -4.86
N VAL A 102 -8.54 -9.29 -5.15
CA VAL A 102 -7.51 -8.99 -4.15
C VAL A 102 -7.02 -7.55 -4.24
N ILE A 103 -6.88 -7.01 -5.46
CA ILE A 103 -6.29 -5.71 -5.72
C ILE A 103 -7.32 -4.82 -6.39
N SER A 104 -7.53 -3.65 -5.81
CA SER A 104 -8.49 -2.68 -6.30
C SER A 104 -7.86 -1.30 -6.46
N CYS A 105 -8.51 -0.47 -7.25
CA CYS A 105 -8.32 0.99 -7.22
C CYS A 105 -9.68 1.70 -7.21
N ARG A 106 -10.73 1.01 -6.75
CA ARG A 106 -12.07 1.55 -6.70
C ARG A 106 -12.16 2.69 -5.70
N LEU A 107 -13.05 3.63 -5.98
CA LEU A 107 -13.49 4.58 -4.98
C LEU A 107 -14.98 4.32 -4.74
N PRO A 108 -15.34 3.51 -3.72
CA PRO A 108 -16.75 3.18 -3.46
C PRO A 108 -17.54 4.46 -3.17
N SER A 109 -18.85 4.42 -3.43
CA SER A 109 -19.77 5.50 -3.03
C SER A 109 -19.94 5.54 -1.50
N GLU A 110 -20.51 6.62 -0.97
CA GLU A 110 -20.77 6.69 0.48
C GLU A 110 -21.81 5.65 0.91
N GLU A 111 -22.74 5.29 0.00
CA GLU A 111 -23.80 4.30 0.23
C GLU A 111 -23.30 2.86 0.14
N GLU A 112 -22.31 2.60 -0.71
CA GLU A 112 -21.72 1.26 -0.88
C GLU A 112 -20.85 0.86 0.32
N ASP A 113 -19.89 1.73 0.69
CA ASP A 113 -18.96 1.49 1.80
C ASP A 113 -18.28 2.80 2.24
N SER A 114 -18.89 3.48 3.20
CA SER A 114 -18.38 4.75 3.74
C SER A 114 -17.01 4.63 4.39
N ASP A 115 -16.74 3.50 5.06
CA ASP A 115 -15.50 3.28 5.80
C ASP A 115 -14.33 3.07 4.85
N LEU A 116 -14.49 2.18 3.86
CA LEU A 116 -13.49 1.98 2.83
C LEU A 116 -13.29 3.26 2.02
N ARG A 117 -14.36 3.98 1.68
CA ARG A 117 -14.25 5.28 0.99
C ARG A 117 -13.40 6.27 1.78
N ALA A 118 -13.62 6.40 3.09
CA ALA A 118 -12.82 7.27 3.95
C ALA A 118 -11.34 6.84 3.97
N LEU A 119 -11.07 5.53 4.06
CA LEU A 119 -9.71 4.98 4.00
C LEU A 119 -9.02 5.25 2.66
N VAL A 120 -9.71 5.05 1.54
CA VAL A 120 -9.18 5.31 0.19
C VAL A 120 -8.91 6.80 0.00
N LYS A 121 -9.87 7.66 0.33
CA LYS A 121 -9.70 9.14 0.25
C LYS A 121 -8.50 9.62 1.06
N ARG A 122 -8.30 9.05 2.25
CA ARG A 122 -7.23 9.43 3.17
C ARG A 122 -5.85 8.91 2.74
N ASN A 123 -5.77 7.65 2.32
CA ASN A 123 -4.50 6.95 2.19
C ASN A 123 -4.09 6.64 0.75
N GLN A 124 -5.04 6.52 -0.17
CA GLN A 124 -4.81 5.98 -1.52
C GLN A 124 -4.99 7.01 -2.63
N ILE A 125 -5.31 8.26 -2.32
CA ILE A 125 -5.36 9.33 -3.33
C ILE A 125 -3.95 9.85 -3.59
N HIS A 126 -3.47 9.64 -4.81
CA HIS A 126 -2.23 10.23 -5.28
C HIS A 126 -2.35 11.76 -5.32
N ARG A 127 -1.39 12.43 -4.69
CA ARG A 127 -1.21 13.88 -4.75
C ARG A 127 0.21 14.15 -5.22
N HIS A 128 0.37 15.08 -6.15
CA HIS A 128 1.71 15.42 -6.61
C HIS A 128 2.55 15.97 -5.47
N THR A 129 3.75 15.43 -5.36
CA THR A 129 4.80 15.87 -4.44
C THR A 129 6.07 16.11 -5.24
N HIS A 130 7.09 16.72 -4.63
CA HIS A 130 8.40 16.93 -5.26
C HIS A 130 9.03 15.63 -5.82
N THR A 131 8.63 14.45 -5.32
CA THR A 131 9.12 13.16 -5.80
C THR A 131 8.43 12.65 -7.07
N CYS A 132 7.31 13.26 -7.48
CA CYS A 132 6.57 12.86 -8.68
C CYS A 132 7.30 13.17 -9.97
N HIS A 133 8.03 14.29 -9.99
CA HIS A 133 8.74 14.80 -11.15
C HIS A 133 10.23 14.68 -10.87
N LYS A 134 10.86 13.63 -11.41
CA LYS A 134 12.31 13.46 -11.33
C LYS A 134 12.92 14.04 -12.60
N ASN A 135 14.09 14.68 -12.48
CA ASN A 135 14.86 15.22 -13.62
C ASN A 135 14.05 16.18 -14.50
N ASN A 136 13.25 17.07 -13.91
CA ASN A 136 12.38 18.02 -14.62
C ASN A 136 11.40 17.37 -15.63
N SER A 137 11.03 16.11 -15.42
CA SER A 137 10.00 15.47 -16.23
C SER A 137 8.64 16.16 -16.04
N GLU A 138 8.02 16.56 -17.15
CA GLU A 138 6.65 17.10 -17.15
C GLU A 138 5.62 16.03 -16.76
N THR A 139 5.97 14.74 -16.90
CA THR A 139 5.08 13.64 -16.58
C THR A 139 5.35 13.09 -15.18
N CYS A 140 4.28 12.66 -14.52
CA CYS A 140 4.42 12.00 -13.23
C CYS A 140 5.10 10.65 -13.41
N ARG A 141 6.20 10.38 -12.68
CA ARG A 141 6.92 9.09 -12.71
C ARG A 141 6.03 7.88 -12.38
N PHE A 142 4.92 8.13 -11.69
CA PHE A 142 3.94 7.11 -11.31
C PHE A 142 2.82 6.95 -12.35
N ALA A 143 2.88 7.67 -13.46
CA ALA A 143 1.90 7.72 -14.54
C ALA A 143 0.50 8.17 -14.10
N PHE A 144 0.43 9.16 -13.20
CA PHE A 144 -0.83 9.82 -12.83
C PHE A 144 -1.03 11.10 -13.65
N PRO A 145 -2.28 11.45 -14.03
CA PRO A 145 -3.51 10.65 -13.82
C PRO A 145 -3.52 9.39 -14.69
N ARG A 146 -4.03 8.28 -14.15
CA ARG A 146 -4.11 7.01 -14.88
C ARG A 146 -5.37 6.97 -15.75
N GLU A 147 -5.24 6.47 -16.97
CA GLU A 147 -6.33 6.40 -17.94
C GLU A 147 -7.45 5.43 -17.51
N ARG A 148 -8.67 5.69 -18.00
CA ARG A 148 -9.82 4.79 -17.83
C ARG A 148 -9.48 3.42 -18.43
N CYS A 149 -9.86 2.36 -17.73
CA CYS A 149 -9.71 1.00 -18.20
C CYS A 149 -10.99 0.22 -17.88
N GLU A 150 -11.66 -0.35 -18.89
CA GLU A 150 -12.96 -0.98 -18.69
C GLU A 150 -12.89 -2.36 -18.02
N LYS A 151 -11.76 -3.05 -18.19
CA LYS A 151 -11.49 -4.38 -17.66
C LYS A 151 -10.02 -4.48 -17.26
N THR A 152 -9.74 -5.22 -16.20
CA THR A 152 -8.37 -5.52 -15.79
C THR A 152 -7.68 -6.32 -16.88
N ARG A 153 -6.43 -5.94 -17.19
CA ARG A 153 -5.62 -6.58 -18.22
C ARG A 153 -4.18 -6.75 -17.77
N ILE A 154 -3.54 -7.80 -18.27
CA ILE A 154 -2.12 -8.08 -18.06
C ILE A 154 -1.33 -7.60 -19.27
N ALA A 155 -0.24 -6.89 -19.01
CA ALA A 155 0.81 -6.63 -19.98
C ALA A 155 1.82 -7.79 -19.90
N PRO A 156 1.97 -8.62 -20.95
CA PRO A 156 2.91 -9.72 -20.94
C PRO A 156 4.33 -9.21 -20.62
N PRO A 157 5.15 -9.94 -19.84
CA PRO A 157 6.48 -9.48 -19.42
C PRO A 157 7.43 -9.09 -20.57
N SER A 158 7.22 -9.64 -21.77
CA SER A 158 8.01 -9.34 -22.97
C SER A 158 7.39 -8.29 -23.90
N SER A 159 6.23 -7.73 -23.54
CA SER A 159 5.54 -6.75 -24.38
C SER A 159 6.16 -5.35 -24.26
N ASP A 160 6.09 -4.57 -25.34
CA ASP A 160 6.51 -3.17 -25.28
C ASP A 160 5.72 -2.36 -24.23
N GLU A 161 4.46 -2.73 -23.96
CA GLU A 161 3.65 -2.12 -22.90
C GLU A 161 4.28 -2.33 -21.52
N PHE A 162 4.73 -3.55 -21.21
CA PHE A 162 5.39 -3.87 -19.94
C PHE A 162 6.68 -3.06 -19.74
N ILE A 163 7.50 -2.97 -20.80
CA ILE A 163 8.77 -2.19 -20.77
C ILE A 163 8.47 -0.70 -20.60
N ARG A 164 7.57 -0.13 -21.42
CA ARG A 164 7.20 1.30 -21.35
C ARG A 164 6.57 1.69 -20.01
N ASN A 165 5.82 0.78 -19.38
CA ASN A 165 5.18 1.03 -18.09
C ASN A 165 6.09 0.78 -16.88
N GLY A 166 7.39 0.59 -17.09
CA GLY A 166 8.37 0.41 -16.02
C GLY A 166 8.18 -0.91 -15.26
N GLY A 167 7.78 -1.97 -15.96
CA GLY A 167 7.58 -3.30 -15.39
C GLY A 167 6.23 -3.52 -14.71
N ARG A 168 5.25 -2.64 -14.94
CA ARG A 168 3.88 -2.87 -14.46
C ARG A 168 3.21 -3.91 -15.34
N PHE A 169 3.05 -5.12 -14.79
CA PHE A 169 2.39 -6.23 -15.48
C PHE A 169 0.87 -6.13 -15.50
N CYS A 170 0.25 -5.28 -14.69
CA CYS A 170 -1.21 -5.25 -14.54
C CYS A 170 -1.76 -3.82 -14.63
N THR A 171 -2.76 -3.63 -15.50
CA THR A 171 -3.60 -2.43 -15.54
C THR A 171 -4.98 -2.79 -15.02
N LEU A 172 -5.32 -2.29 -13.84
CA LEU A 172 -6.63 -2.54 -13.21
C LEU A 172 -7.75 -1.78 -13.92
N LYS A 173 -8.94 -2.39 -13.92
CA LYS A 173 -10.20 -1.73 -14.23
C LYS A 173 -10.34 -0.45 -13.39
N ARG A 174 -10.57 0.68 -14.06
CA ARG A 174 -10.82 1.98 -13.42
C ARG A 174 -11.70 2.89 -14.24
N THR A 175 -12.53 3.66 -13.56
CA THR A 175 -13.31 4.76 -14.11
C THR A 175 -12.51 6.06 -14.15
N THR A 176 -13.05 7.09 -14.79
CA THR A 176 -12.47 8.44 -14.81
C THR A 176 -12.40 9.09 -13.42
N ASN A 177 -13.30 8.71 -12.51
CA ASN A 177 -13.32 9.20 -11.13
C ASN A 177 -12.18 8.61 -10.27
N GLU A 178 -11.60 7.49 -10.70
CA GLU A 178 -10.56 6.74 -9.99
C GLU A 178 -9.16 7.00 -10.57
N LYS A 179 -9.03 7.98 -11.48
CA LYS A 179 -7.76 8.28 -12.17
C LYS A 179 -6.60 8.66 -11.25
N TRP A 180 -6.90 9.05 -10.00
CA TRP A 180 -5.93 9.41 -8.97
C TRP A 180 -5.80 8.39 -7.84
N VAL A 181 -6.53 7.27 -7.90
CA VAL A 181 -6.52 6.25 -6.86
C VAL A 181 -5.35 5.29 -7.09
N ASN A 182 -4.50 5.14 -6.09
CA ASN A 182 -3.47 4.11 -6.02
C ASN A 182 -4.09 2.72 -5.93
N ASN A 183 -3.34 1.69 -6.31
CA ASN A 183 -3.78 0.32 -6.12
C ASN A 183 -3.67 -0.03 -4.63
N TYR A 184 -4.65 -0.74 -4.09
CA TYR A 184 -4.69 -1.20 -2.70
C TYR A 184 -5.30 -2.59 -2.62
N ASN A 185 -5.06 -3.30 -1.52
CA ASN A 185 -5.71 -4.59 -1.27
C ASN A 185 -7.13 -4.36 -0.72
N GLN A 186 -8.13 -5.01 -1.33
CA GLN A 186 -9.53 -4.90 -0.91
C GLN A 186 -9.80 -5.63 0.41
#